data_AF-A0A411PMA0-F1
#
_entry.id   AF-A0A411PMA0-F1
#
_cell.length_a   1.000
_cell.length_b   1.000
_cell.length_c   1.000
_cell.angle_alpha   90.00
_cell.angle_beta   90.00
_cell.angle_gamma   90.00
#
_symmetry.space_group_name_H-M   'P 1'
#
loop_
_entity.id
_entity.type
_entity.pdbx_description
1 polymer ?
#
loop_
_entity_poly.entity_id
_entity_poly.type
_entity_poly.pdbx_seq_one_letter_code
_entity_poly.pdbx_strand_id
1 'polypeptide(L)' 'MFSFLKPDPVKKLEKQLDLILEQAMNAQRKGDIRQYSQLTLDADNLDKQIQKLKQNKNQQ' A
#
# COMPACT_ATOMS: atom_id res chain seq x y z
N MET A 1 -5.83 23.81 18.42
CA MET A 1 -6.95 22.88 18.70
C MET A 1 -6.99 21.83 17.57
N PHE A 2 -6.50 20.63 17.84
CA PHE A 2 -6.26 19.55 16.85
C PHE A 2 -7.54 18.77 16.51
N SER A 3 -8.50 19.42 15.87
CA SER A 3 -9.82 18.82 15.62
C SER A 3 -9.95 18.09 14.27
N PHE A 4 -8.96 17.35 13.73
CA PHE A 4 -9.11 16.85 12.33
C PHE A 4 -8.50 15.50 11.95
N LEU A 5 -8.02 14.67 12.87
CA LEU A 5 -7.48 13.35 12.50
C LEU A 5 -8.54 12.25 12.63
N LYS A 6 -9.61 12.31 11.82
CA LYS A 6 -10.32 11.07 11.50
C LYS A 6 -9.33 10.21 10.71
N PRO A 7 -8.98 9.00 11.18
CA PRO A 7 -8.05 8.15 10.43
C PRO A 7 -8.71 7.78 9.11
N ASP A 8 -8.18 8.31 8.00
CA ASP A 8 -8.63 7.88 6.68
C ASP A 8 -8.05 6.48 6.44
N PRO A 9 -8.88 5.42 6.41
CA PRO A 9 -8.40 4.05 6.25
C PRO A 9 -7.64 3.88 4.92
N VAL A 10 -7.99 4.66 3.90
CA VAL A 10 -7.29 4.68 2.60
C VAL A 10 -5.85 5.18 2.78
N LYS A 11 -5.67 6.30 3.49
CA LYS A 11 -4.33 6.86 3.75
C LYS A 11 -3.45 5.92 4.57
N LYS A 12 -4.04 5.10 5.45
CA LYS A 12 -3.29 4.08 6.19
C LYS A 12 -2.76 2.99 5.27
N LEU A 13 -3.59 2.52 4.33
CA LEU A 13 -3.21 1.49 3.37
C LEU A 13 -2.20 2.02 2.35
N GLU A 14 -2.33 3.26 1.88
CA GLU A 14 -1.35 3.91 1.00
C GLU A 14 0.05 3.93 1.63
N LYS A 15 0.15 4.30 2.93
CA LYS A 15 1.42 4.24 3.65
C LYS A 15 2.00 2.83 3.75
N GLN A 16 1.14 1.82 3.90
CA GLN A 16 1.58 0.43 3.91
C GLN A 16 2.09 -0.02 2.54
N LEU A 17 1.45 0.43 1.46
CA LEU A 17 1.88 0.18 0.09
C LEU A 17 3.27 0.77 -0.15
N ASP A 18 3.50 2.02 0.24
CA ASP A 18 4.80 2.68 0.11
C ASP A 18 5.92 1.89 0.81
N LEU A 19 5.66 1.39 2.02
CA LEU A 19 6.61 0.56 2.77
C LEU A 19 6.91 -0.77 2.07
N ILE A 20 5.89 -1.45 1.53
CA ILE A 20 6.08 -2.71 0.81
C ILE A 20 6.87 -2.48 -0.48
N LEU A 21 6.59 -1.40 -1.21
CA LEU A 21 7.34 -1.02 -2.40
C LEU A 21 8.80 -0.69 -2.09
N GLU A 22 9.07 0.02 -1.00
CA GLU A 22 10.44 0.28 -0.55
C GLU A 22 11.18 -1.03 -0.20
N GLN A 23 10.51 -1.95 0.49
CA GLN A 23 11.07 -3.28 0.78
C GLN A 23 11.32 -4.08 -0.50
N ALA A 24 10.40 -4.03 -1.47
CA ALA A 24 10.55 -4.70 -2.76
C ALA A 24 11.75 -4.14 -3.52
N MET A 25 11.92 -2.81 -3.56
CA MET A 25 13.08 -2.17 -4.17
C MET A 25 14.39 -2.58 -3.49
N ASN A 26 14.40 -2.68 -2.16
CA ASN A 26 15.55 -3.17 -1.41
C ASN A 26 15.87 -4.64 -1.73
N ALA A 27 14.85 -5.50 -1.80
CA ALA A 27 15.00 -6.92 -2.17
C ALA A 27 15.54 -7.06 -3.60
N GLN A 28 15.00 -6.29 -4.55
CA GLN A 28 15.48 -6.25 -5.93
C GLN A 28 16.95 -5.83 -6.02
N ARG A 29 17.34 -4.75 -5.31
CA ARG A 29 18.74 -4.29 -5.27
C ARG A 29 19.70 -5.30 -4.66
N LYS A 30 19.23 -6.10 -3.71
CA LYS A 30 20.00 -7.20 -3.09
C LYS A 30 20.04 -8.47 -3.96
N GLY A 31 19.26 -8.52 -5.04
CA GLY A 31 19.12 -9.71 -5.88
C GLY A 31 18.24 -10.81 -5.25
N ASP A 32 17.46 -10.50 -4.22
CA ASP A 32 16.51 -11.45 -3.63
C ASP A 32 15.21 -11.46 -4.46
N ILE A 33 15.25 -12.22 -5.55
CA ILE A 33 14.13 -12.32 -6.49
C ILE A 33 12.89 -12.94 -5.85
N ARG A 34 13.06 -13.91 -4.95
CA ARG A 34 11.92 -14.56 -4.28
C ARG A 34 11.19 -13.57 -3.40
N GLN A 35 11.93 -12.84 -2.58
CA GLN A 35 11.36 -11.82 -1.70
C GLN A 35 10.74 -10.68 -2.52
N TYR A 36 11.42 -10.24 -3.59
CA TYR A 36 10.89 -9.22 -4.49
C TYR A 36 9.55 -9.65 -5.11
N SER A 37 9.48 -10.85 -5.69
CA SER A 37 8.24 -11.37 -6.28
C SER A 37 7.08 -11.44 -5.29
N GLN A 38 7.36 -11.86 -4.06
CA GLN A 38 6.35 -11.90 -3.00
C GLN A 38 5.88 -10.49 -2.62
N LEU A 39 6.80 -9.57 -2.38
CA LEU A 39 6.47 -8.19 -1.99
C LEU A 39 5.71 -7.44 -3.10
N THR A 40 6.04 -7.68 -4.37
CA THR A 40 5.29 -7.10 -5.50
C THR A 40 3.88 -7.65 -5.59
N LEU A 41 3.68 -8.96 -5.35
CA LEU A 41 2.33 -9.55 -5.29
C LEU A 41 1.51 -8.95 -4.14
N ASP A 42 2.12 -8.77 -2.98
CA ASP A 42 1.47 -8.18 -1.81
C ASP A 42 1.11 -6.70 -2.07
N ALA A 43 2.00 -5.95 -2.73
CA ALA A 43 1.74 -4.57 -3.17
C ALA A 43 0.54 -4.49 -4.12
N ASP A 44 0.47 -5.35 -5.14
CA ASP A 44 -0.64 -5.38 -6.09
C ASP A 44 -1.99 -5.71 -5.40
N ASN A 45 -1.96 -6.65 -4.46
CA ASN A 45 -3.15 -7.01 -3.68
C ASN A 45 -3.62 -5.85 -2.79
N LEU A 46 -2.69 -5.09 -2.22
CA LEU A 46 -2.99 -3.94 -1.39
C LEU A 46 -3.51 -2.76 -2.21
N ASP A 47 -2.93 -2.50 -3.38
CA ASP A 47 -3.38 -1.44 -4.29
C ASP A 47 -4.82 -1.72 -4.78
N LYS A 48 -5.14 -2.96 -5.13
CA LYS A 48 -6.53 -3.35 -5.46
C LYS A 48 -7.51 -3.08 -4.32
N GLN A 49 -7.11 -3.28 -3.07
CA GLN A 49 -7.95 -2.96 -1.91
C GLN A 49 -8.14 -1.45 -1.76
N ILE A 50 -7.07 -0.67 -1.92
CA ILE A 50 -7.10 0.80 -1.91
C ILE A 50 -8.05 1.32 -3.00
N GLN A 51 -7.93 0.82 -4.23
CA GLN A 51 -8.80 1.21 -5.34
C GLN A 51 -10.27 0.92 -5.05
N LYS A 52 -10.60 -0.26 -4.52
CA LYS A 52 -11.98 -0.60 -4.10
C LYS A 52 -12.51 0.35 -3.04
N LEU A 53 -11.72 0.68 -2.03
CA LEU A 53 -12.11 1.61 -0.97
C LEU A 53 -12.30 3.04 -1.50
N LYS A 54 -11.43 3.49 -2.41
CA LYS A 54 -11.56 4.80 -3.08
C LYS A 54 -12.82 4.86 -3.95
N GLN A 55 -13.11 3.81 -4.71
CA GLN A 55 -14.34 3.72 -5.51
C GLN A 55 -15.59 3.78 -4.63
N ASN A 56 -15.63 2.99 -3.55
CA ASN A 56 -16.75 3.00 -2.61
C ASN A 56 -16.96 4.38 -1.94
N LYS A 57 -15.87 5.11 -1.67
CA LYS A 57 -15.90 6.46 -1.09
C LYS A 57 -16.39 7.51 -2.08
N ASN A 58 -16.08 7.36 -3.37
CA ASN A 58 -16.50 8.30 -4.43
C ASN A 58 -17.92 8.04 -4.95
N GLN A 59 -18.51 6.88 -4.64
CA GLN A 59 -19.89 6.50 -5.01
C GLN A 59 -20.92 6.83 -3.92
N GLN A 60 -20.50 7.43 -2.80
CA GLN A 60 -21.36 7.95 -1.73
C GLN A 60 -21.43 9.47 -1.81
#